data_AF-A0A9Q1GCN4-F1
#
_entry.id   AF-A0A9Q1GCN4-F1
#
_cell.length_a   1.000
_cell.length_b   1.000
_cell.length_c   1.000
_cell.angle_alpha   90.00
_cell.angle_beta   90.00
_cell.angle_gamma   90.00
#
_symmetry.space_group_name_H-M   'P 1'
#
loop_
_entity.id
_entity.type
_entity.pdbx_description
1 polymer ?
#
loop_
_entity_poly.entity_id
_entity_poly.type
_entity_poly.pdbx_seq_one_letter_code
_entity_poly.pdbx_strand_id
1 'polypeptide(L)'
;MGEPFRRSTIQAALHQSGLYGRVARRKPLLSKRHITARLEFAKRHLEDSQTMRIKILWSDETKIELFGLNTKRHVWRKPGTAHHLANTIPKVKHGGGSIMMWGCFSAAGTGRLVLIEGKMNAAKYTEILEENLLQSALDLRLGRRFNFQHDNNPKHTAKRTKEWLRRKSVHVLEWPSQSPDLNPIEHLWKELKMAL
;
A
#
# COMPACT_ATOMS: atom_id res chain seq x y z
N MET A 1 45.41 -17.08 24.02
CA MET A 1 44.12 -17.80 24.06
C MET A 1 43.14 -16.87 24.75
N GLY A 2 42.15 -16.31 24.03
CA GLY A 2 41.16 -15.41 24.65
C GLY A 2 40.10 -16.23 25.38
N GLU A 3 39.83 -15.89 26.65
CA GLU A 3 38.75 -16.53 27.40
C GLU A 3 37.40 -16.31 26.70
N PRO A 4 36.51 -17.32 26.69
CA PRO A 4 35.19 -17.17 26.10
C PRO A 4 34.34 -16.21 26.93
N PHE A 5 34.06 -15.02 26.38
CA PHE A 5 33.16 -14.05 27.00
C PHE A 5 31.76 -14.64 27.17
N ARG A 6 31.17 -14.45 28.35
CA ARG A 6 29.79 -14.82 28.61
C ARG A 6 28.85 -13.93 27.80
N ARG A 7 27.79 -14.51 27.24
CA ARG A 7 26.75 -13.78 26.47
C ARG A 7 26.16 -12.59 27.24
N SER A 8 26.03 -12.72 28.56
CA SER A 8 25.59 -11.65 29.46
C SER A 8 26.54 -10.46 29.48
N THR A 9 27.86 -10.70 29.46
CA THR A 9 28.88 -9.65 29.41
C THR A 9 28.79 -8.86 28.11
N ILE A 10 28.61 -9.55 26.97
CA ILE A 10 28.41 -8.92 25.66
C ILE A 10 27.13 -8.08 25.66
N GLN A 11 26.03 -8.63 26.19
CA GLN A 11 24.75 -7.93 26.22
C GLN A 11 24.78 -6.69 27.13
N ALA A 12 25.43 -6.77 28.29
CA ALA A 12 25.59 -5.63 29.19
C ALA A 12 26.41 -4.50 28.55
N ALA A 13 27.52 -4.83 27.88
CA ALA A 13 28.34 -3.86 27.15
C ALA A 13 27.57 -3.18 26.00
N LEU A 14 26.75 -3.95 25.27
CA LEU A 14 25.86 -3.42 24.23
C LEU A 14 24.81 -2.47 24.82
N HIS A 15 24.17 -2.85 25.93
CA HIS A 15 23.18 -2.01 26.61
C HIS A 15 23.80 -0.73 27.19
N GLN A 16 25.00 -0.79 27.77
CA GLN A 16 25.75 0.40 28.20
C GLN A 16 26.06 1.35 27.04
N SER A 17 26.28 0.81 25.84
CA SER A 17 26.44 1.57 24.59
C SER A 17 25.10 2.02 23.96
N GLY A 18 23.96 1.79 24.63
CA GLY A 18 22.63 2.13 24.11
C GLY A 18 22.14 1.24 22.96
N LEU A 19 22.79 0.11 22.71
CA LEU A 19 22.43 -0.83 21.66
C LEU A 19 21.54 -1.94 22.21
N TYR A 20 20.38 -2.12 21.59
CA TYR A 20 19.41 -3.12 22.01
C TYR A 20 19.01 -4.04 20.86
N GLY A 21 18.83 -5.32 21.16
CA GLY A 21 18.26 -6.27 20.20
C GLY A 21 16.84 -5.83 19.79
N ARG A 22 16.63 -5.62 18.49
CA ARG A 22 15.34 -5.28 17.89
C ARG A 22 15.17 -6.06 16.58
N VAL A 23 13.91 -6.32 16.20
CA VAL A 23 13.61 -6.93 14.89
C VAL A 23 13.87 -5.90 13.80
N ALA A 24 14.65 -6.28 12.78
CA ALA A 24 14.90 -5.43 11.63
C ALA A 24 13.61 -5.09 10.87
N ARG A 25 13.41 -3.81 10.54
CA ARG A 25 12.26 -3.39 9.71
C ARG A 25 12.52 -3.75 8.25
N ARG A 26 11.54 -4.37 7.61
CA ARG A 26 11.57 -4.60 6.16
C ARG A 26 11.22 -3.30 5.45
N LYS A 27 12.08 -2.83 4.55
CA LYS A 27 11.85 -1.67 3.68
C LYS A 27 12.23 -2.05 2.25
N PRO A 28 11.52 -1.52 1.23
CA PRO A 28 11.95 -1.68 -0.15
C PRO A 28 13.33 -1.04 -0.34
N LEU A 29 14.18 -1.71 -1.11
CA LEU A 29 15.48 -1.16 -1.51
C LEU A 29 15.26 -0.06 -2.57
N LEU A 30 15.55 1.19 -2.20
CA LEU A 30 15.39 2.34 -3.08
C LEU A 30 16.72 2.67 -3.76
N SER A 31 16.67 2.93 -5.06
CA SER A 31 17.82 3.50 -5.79
C SER A 31 18.04 4.96 -5.40
N LYS A 32 19.25 5.50 -5.63
CA LYS A 32 19.52 6.94 -5.44
C LYS A 32 18.52 7.83 -6.20
N ARG A 33 18.16 7.44 -7.42
CA ARG A 33 17.14 8.12 -8.24
C ARG A 33 15.78 8.19 -7.55
N HIS A 34 15.33 7.07 -6.95
CA HIS A 34 14.06 7.05 -6.22
C HIS A 34 14.11 7.93 -4.98
N ILE A 35 15.23 7.93 -4.24
CA ILE A 35 15.40 8.77 -3.05
C ILE A 35 15.31 10.25 -3.42
N THR A 36 16.03 10.69 -4.46
CA THR A 36 16.00 12.08 -4.91
C THR A 36 14.61 12.52 -5.33
N ALA A 37 13.94 11.75 -6.21
CA ALA A 37 12.60 12.08 -6.67
C ALA A 37 11.56 12.15 -5.54
N ARG A 38 11.66 11.23 -4.55
CA ARG A 38 10.80 11.23 -3.37
C ARG A 38 11.04 12.44 -2.49
N LEU A 39 12.30 12.84 -2.29
CA LEU A 39 12.64 14.01 -1.49
C LEU A 39 12.18 15.31 -2.17
N GLU A 40 12.36 15.43 -3.48
CA GLU A 40 11.88 16.58 -4.26
C GLU A 40 10.36 16.70 -4.22
N PHE A 41 9.65 15.59 -4.42
CA PHE A 41 8.21 15.54 -4.27
C PHE A 41 7.77 15.99 -2.87
N ALA A 42 8.35 15.41 -1.81
CA ALA A 42 8.00 15.76 -0.44
C ALA A 42 8.25 17.25 -0.13
N LYS A 43 9.37 17.81 -0.60
CA LYS A 43 9.69 19.24 -0.44
C LYS A 43 8.69 20.13 -1.18
N ARG A 44 8.34 19.78 -2.41
CA ARG A 44 7.40 20.56 -3.24
C ARG A 44 6.00 20.62 -2.65
N HIS A 45 5.56 19.54 -2.02
CA HIS A 45 4.21 19.38 -1.47
C HIS A 45 4.12 19.69 0.05
N LEU A 46 5.23 20.13 0.67
CA LEU A 46 5.29 20.42 2.11
C LEU A 46 4.37 21.58 2.49
N GLU A 47 4.34 22.62 1.66
CA GLU A 47 3.57 23.85 1.86
C GLU A 47 2.21 23.85 1.13
N ASP A 48 1.81 22.71 0.57
CA ASP A 48 0.51 22.58 -0.09
C ASP A 48 -0.63 23.01 0.86
N SER A 49 -1.48 23.90 0.36
CA SER A 49 -2.66 24.34 1.10
C SER A 49 -3.57 23.16 1.46
N GLN A 50 -4.27 23.27 2.59
CA GLN A 50 -5.27 22.28 2.98
C GLN A 50 -6.32 22.08 1.88
N THR A 51 -6.75 23.18 1.23
CA THR A 51 -7.70 23.15 0.11
C THR A 51 -7.23 22.29 -1.06
N MET A 52 -5.93 22.29 -1.35
CA MET A 52 -5.35 21.42 -2.37
C MET A 52 -5.40 19.96 -1.91
N ARG A 53 -4.97 19.68 -0.67
CA ARG A 53 -4.90 18.33 -0.09
C ARG A 53 -6.27 17.64 0.00
N ILE A 54 -7.32 18.37 0.40
CA ILE A 54 -8.68 17.81 0.49
C ILE A 54 -9.31 17.52 -0.88
N LYS A 55 -8.77 18.11 -1.95
CA LYS A 55 -9.21 17.92 -3.34
C LYS A 55 -8.38 16.88 -4.09
N ILE A 56 -7.63 16.05 -3.37
CA ILE A 56 -6.94 14.89 -3.96
C ILE A 56 -7.85 13.68 -3.85
N LEU A 57 -8.10 13.03 -5.00
CA LEU A 57 -8.69 11.72 -5.09
C LEU A 57 -7.56 10.70 -5.20
N TRP A 58 -7.29 10.02 -4.09
CA TRP A 58 -6.29 8.97 -3.98
C TRP A 58 -6.87 7.68 -4.55
N SER A 59 -6.08 6.92 -5.29
CA SER A 59 -6.49 5.62 -5.80
C SER A 59 -5.35 4.62 -5.79
N ASP A 60 -5.71 3.35 -5.71
CA ASP A 60 -4.78 2.24 -5.81
C ASP A 60 -5.53 0.92 -6.02
N GLU A 61 -4.79 -0.14 -6.35
CA GLU A 61 -5.31 -1.50 -6.34
C GLU A 61 -4.74 -2.34 -5.21
N THR A 62 -5.61 -3.13 -4.59
CA THR A 62 -5.22 -4.06 -3.54
C THR A 62 -5.61 -5.48 -3.89
N LYS A 63 -4.78 -6.43 -3.47
CA LYS A 63 -5.09 -7.86 -3.50
C LYS A 63 -5.49 -8.30 -2.09
N ILE A 64 -6.65 -8.93 -1.97
CA ILE A 64 -7.14 -9.55 -0.74
C ILE A 64 -7.09 -11.05 -0.94
N GLU A 65 -6.39 -11.75 -0.06
CA GLU A 65 -6.22 -13.20 -0.12
C GLU A 65 -7.26 -13.88 0.76
N LEU A 66 -8.10 -14.74 0.19
CA LEU A 66 -9.18 -15.42 0.91
C LEU A 66 -8.64 -16.37 2.00
N PHE A 67 -7.49 -16.98 1.75
CA PHE A 67 -6.75 -17.82 2.72
C PHE A 67 -5.36 -17.26 3.03
N GLY A 68 -5.30 -15.94 3.20
CA GLY A 68 -4.06 -15.21 3.50
C GLY A 68 -4.22 -14.29 4.70
N LEU A 69 -4.76 -14.82 5.80
CA LEU A 69 -4.65 -14.12 7.08
C LEU A 69 -3.17 -14.13 7.50
N ASN A 70 -2.48 -13.04 7.19
CA ASN A 70 -1.25 -12.61 7.88
C ASN A 70 -1.51 -12.28 9.36
N THR A 71 -2.68 -12.59 9.91
CA THR A 71 -2.92 -12.55 11.34
C THR A 71 -2.15 -13.71 11.97
N LYS A 72 -1.12 -13.38 12.74
CA LYS A 72 -0.56 -14.33 13.71
C LYS A 72 -1.70 -14.73 14.65
N ARG A 73 -2.25 -15.95 14.49
CA ARG A 73 -3.20 -16.48 15.48
C ARG A 73 -2.38 -17.06 16.62
N HIS A 74 -2.64 -16.58 17.82
CA HIS A 74 -2.11 -17.18 19.03
C HIS A 74 -2.93 -18.43 19.34
N VAL A 75 -2.25 -19.55 19.57
CA VAL A 75 -2.87 -20.82 19.97
C VAL A 75 -2.32 -21.21 21.34
N TRP A 76 -3.19 -21.68 22.23
CA TRP A 76 -2.79 -22.28 23.49
C TRP A 76 -2.43 -23.74 23.24
N ARG A 77 -1.19 -24.15 23.51
CA ARG A 77 -0.72 -25.53 23.27
C ARG A 77 0.30 -26.00 24.30
N LYS A 78 0.37 -27.32 24.52
CA LYS A 78 1.38 -27.94 25.41
C LYS A 78 2.78 -27.91 24.77
N PRO A 79 3.88 -27.87 25.56
CA PRO A 79 5.24 -28.01 25.05
C PRO A 79 5.40 -29.25 24.15
N GLY A 80 6.19 -29.15 23.08
CA GLY A 80 6.41 -30.25 22.12
C GLY A 80 5.30 -30.48 21.08
N THR A 81 4.08 -29.95 21.28
CA THR A 81 2.94 -30.21 20.36
C THR A 81 2.85 -29.25 19.18
N ALA A 82 3.98 -28.63 18.80
CA ALA A 82 4.00 -27.49 17.90
C ALA A 82 3.54 -27.79 16.47
N HIS A 83 3.68 -29.04 16.04
CA HIS A 83 3.40 -29.50 14.69
C HIS A 83 2.11 -30.32 14.59
N HIS A 84 1.35 -30.47 15.68
CA HIS A 84 0.07 -31.17 15.65
C HIS A 84 -0.94 -30.37 14.83
N LEU A 85 -1.75 -31.03 14.00
CA LEU A 85 -2.70 -30.36 13.11
C LEU A 85 -3.63 -29.39 13.85
N ALA A 86 -4.10 -29.76 15.04
CA ALA A 86 -4.92 -28.91 15.92
C ALA A 86 -4.22 -27.61 16.39
N ASN A 87 -2.88 -27.57 16.36
CA ASN A 87 -2.05 -26.45 16.81
C ASN A 87 -1.37 -25.72 15.64
N THR A 88 -1.72 -26.08 14.40
CA THR A 88 -1.18 -25.47 13.18
C THR A 88 -2.31 -24.84 12.38
N ILE A 89 -2.00 -23.76 11.67
CA ILE A 89 -2.92 -23.21 10.67
C ILE A 89 -2.56 -23.88 9.34
N PRO A 90 -3.51 -24.58 8.69
CA PRO A 90 -3.27 -25.16 7.37
C PRO A 90 -2.81 -24.08 6.40
N LYS A 91 -1.67 -24.30 5.74
CA LYS A 91 -1.14 -23.41 4.71
C LYS A 91 -1.40 -24.06 3.36
N VAL A 92 -2.29 -23.48 2.56
CA VAL A 92 -2.51 -23.94 1.18
C VAL A 92 -1.30 -23.54 0.33
N LYS A 93 -0.68 -24.51 -0.37
CA LYS A 93 0.50 -24.26 -1.22
C LYS A 93 0.14 -23.36 -2.42
N HIS A 94 -1.04 -23.58 -3.00
CA HIS A 94 -1.70 -22.77 -4.02
C HIS A 94 -3.21 -23.01 -3.89
N GLY A 95 -4.06 -22.00 -4.10
CA GLY A 95 -5.52 -22.25 -4.23
C GLY A 95 -6.44 -21.63 -3.18
N GLY A 96 -5.95 -20.71 -2.36
CA GLY A 96 -6.86 -19.91 -1.54
C GLY A 96 -7.79 -19.01 -2.36
N GLY A 97 -7.37 -18.64 -3.57
CA GLY A 97 -8.02 -17.58 -4.34
C GLY A 97 -7.71 -16.20 -3.74
N SER A 98 -7.81 -15.19 -4.59
CA SER A 98 -7.64 -13.82 -4.19
C SER A 98 -8.50 -12.94 -5.06
N ILE A 99 -9.09 -11.93 -4.46
CA ILE A 99 -9.78 -10.88 -5.19
C ILE A 99 -8.82 -9.70 -5.34
N MET A 100 -8.82 -9.11 -6.54
CA MET A 100 -8.15 -7.84 -6.78
C MET A 100 -9.22 -6.76 -6.82
N MET A 101 -8.96 -5.63 -6.19
CA MET A 101 -9.92 -4.53 -6.10
C MET A 101 -9.21 -3.23 -6.46
N TRP A 102 -9.88 -2.38 -7.24
CA TRP A 102 -9.51 -0.98 -7.38
C TRP A 102 -10.41 -0.16 -6.47
N GLY A 103 -9.85 0.84 -5.80
CA GLY A 103 -10.67 1.80 -5.09
C GLY A 103 -10.03 3.17 -5.04
N CYS A 104 -10.84 4.13 -4.62
CA CYS A 104 -10.39 5.49 -4.42
C CYS A 104 -11.04 6.12 -3.19
N PHE A 105 -10.42 7.16 -2.66
CA PHE A 105 -10.97 7.94 -1.55
C PHE A 105 -10.40 9.37 -1.55
N SER A 106 -11.07 10.26 -0.84
CA SER A 106 -10.59 11.61 -0.56
C SER A 106 -10.73 11.93 0.93
N ALA A 107 -10.37 13.15 1.33
CA ALA A 107 -10.63 13.63 2.68
C ALA A 107 -12.14 13.63 3.04
N ALA A 108 -13.04 13.65 2.05
CA ALA A 108 -14.49 13.62 2.26
C ALA A 108 -15.03 12.21 2.54
N GLY A 109 -14.27 11.15 2.25
CA GLY A 109 -14.68 9.77 2.46
C GLY A 109 -14.25 8.82 1.35
N THR A 110 -14.83 7.63 1.35
CA THR A 110 -14.57 6.57 0.38
C THR A 110 -15.30 6.84 -0.93
N GLY A 111 -14.58 6.72 -2.04
CA GLY A 111 -15.17 6.67 -3.38
C GLY A 111 -15.62 5.25 -3.71
N ARG A 112 -15.73 4.96 -5.02
CA ARG A 112 -16.13 3.64 -5.50
C ARG A 112 -15.05 2.59 -5.26
N LEU A 113 -15.50 1.37 -5.02
CA LEU A 113 -14.69 0.17 -4.84
C LEU A 113 -15.14 -0.88 -5.87
N VAL A 114 -14.21 -1.34 -6.69
CA VAL A 114 -14.50 -2.14 -7.89
C VAL A 114 -13.73 -3.45 -7.83
N LEU A 115 -14.43 -4.57 -7.97
CA LEU A 115 -13.81 -5.87 -8.13
C LEU A 115 -13.18 -5.99 -9.52
N ILE A 116 -11.92 -6.39 -9.57
CA ILE A 116 -11.19 -6.61 -10.82
C ILE A 116 -11.16 -8.11 -11.10
N GLU A 117 -11.90 -8.52 -12.12
CA GLU A 117 -11.86 -9.89 -12.62
C GLU A 117 -10.65 -10.13 -13.52
N GLY A 118 -9.85 -11.16 -13.22
CA GLY A 118 -8.70 -11.53 -14.04
C GLY A 118 -7.54 -10.53 -13.98
N LYS A 119 -6.67 -10.57 -15.00
CA LYS A 119 -5.47 -9.73 -15.05
C LYS A 119 -5.81 -8.33 -15.58
N MET A 120 -5.50 -7.30 -14.80
CA MET A 120 -5.72 -5.93 -15.24
C MET A 120 -4.64 -5.47 -16.24
N ASN A 121 -5.08 -5.08 -17.43
CA ASN A 121 -4.27 -4.39 -18.44
C ASN A 121 -4.67 -2.91 -18.53
N ALA A 122 -4.02 -2.15 -19.40
CA ALA A 122 -4.31 -0.72 -19.57
C ALA A 122 -5.73 -0.45 -20.09
N ALA A 123 -6.31 -1.34 -20.90
CA ALA A 123 -7.67 -1.18 -21.41
C ALA A 123 -8.70 -1.28 -20.27
N LYS A 124 -8.62 -2.38 -19.49
CA LYS A 124 -9.48 -2.61 -18.32
C LYS A 124 -9.30 -1.54 -17.25
N TYR A 125 -8.07 -1.08 -17.01
CA TYR A 125 -7.84 0.05 -16.11
C TYR A 125 -8.54 1.32 -16.60
N THR A 126 -8.48 1.61 -17.90
CA THR A 126 -9.14 2.78 -18.48
C THR A 126 -10.67 2.68 -18.39
N GLU A 127 -11.24 1.49 -18.58
CA GLU A 127 -12.68 1.23 -18.39
C GLU A 127 -13.11 1.47 -16.95
N ILE A 128 -12.33 0.98 -15.97
CA ILE A 128 -12.59 1.24 -14.54
C ILE A 128 -12.59 2.74 -14.25
N LEU A 129 -11.62 3.49 -14.78
CA LEU A 129 -11.61 4.95 -14.62
C LEU A 129 -12.82 5.62 -15.30
N GLU A 130 -13.23 5.14 -16.47
CA GLU A 130 -14.37 5.70 -17.19
C GLU A 130 -15.67 5.57 -16.43
N GLU A 131 -15.90 4.41 -15.81
CA GLU A 131 -17.12 4.13 -15.07
C GLU A 131 -17.11 4.73 -13.66
N ASN A 132 -15.94 4.86 -13.03
CA ASN A 132 -15.87 5.06 -11.58
C ASN A 132 -15.16 6.34 -11.14
N LEU A 133 -14.21 6.88 -11.90
CA LEU A 133 -13.37 7.99 -11.44
C LEU A 133 -14.17 9.27 -11.25
N LEU A 134 -14.84 9.74 -12.31
CA LEU A 134 -15.57 11.00 -12.30
C LEU A 134 -16.80 10.93 -11.40
N GLN A 135 -17.45 9.77 -11.36
CA GLN A 135 -18.59 9.54 -10.48
C GLN A 135 -18.16 9.58 -9.01
N SER A 136 -17.03 8.96 -8.64
CA SER A 136 -16.48 9.07 -7.28
C SER A 136 -16.16 10.52 -6.90
N ALA A 137 -15.56 11.29 -7.82
CA ALA A 137 -15.28 12.71 -7.57
C ALA A 137 -16.56 13.54 -7.38
N LEU A 138 -17.63 13.20 -8.10
CA LEU A 138 -18.95 13.82 -7.98
C LEU A 138 -19.61 13.47 -6.63
N ASP A 139 -19.64 12.19 -6.29
CA ASP A 139 -20.22 11.66 -5.05
C ASP A 139 -19.52 12.28 -3.82
N LEU A 140 -18.21 12.45 -3.89
CA LEU A 140 -17.36 13.08 -2.86
C LEU A 140 -17.35 14.61 -2.90
N ARG A 141 -18.12 15.24 -3.81
CA ARG A 141 -18.26 16.70 -3.95
C ARG A 141 -16.91 17.43 -4.09
N LEU A 142 -15.94 16.84 -4.79
CA LEU A 142 -14.61 17.44 -4.98
C LEU A 142 -14.64 18.67 -5.89
N GLY A 143 -15.73 18.85 -6.63
CA GLY A 143 -15.91 19.90 -7.62
C GLY A 143 -15.18 19.60 -8.93
N ARG A 144 -15.20 20.57 -9.86
CA ARG A 144 -14.65 20.40 -11.22
C ARG A 144 -13.12 20.36 -11.28
N ARG A 145 -12.45 20.87 -10.25
CA ARG A 145 -10.99 20.97 -10.16
C ARG A 145 -10.50 20.15 -8.97
N PHE A 146 -10.19 18.88 -9.25
CA PHE A 146 -9.59 17.95 -8.29
C PHE A 146 -8.33 17.34 -8.90
N ASN A 147 -7.42 16.90 -8.05
CA ASN A 147 -6.22 16.17 -8.46
C ASN A 147 -6.48 14.67 -8.30
N PHE A 148 -6.16 13.90 -9.33
CA PHE A 148 -6.22 12.45 -9.30
C PHE A 148 -4.83 11.89 -9.03
N GLN A 149 -4.69 11.04 -8.02
CA GLN A 149 -3.46 10.33 -7.74
C GLN A 149 -3.61 8.85 -8.13
N HIS A 150 -2.62 8.36 -8.89
CA HIS A 150 -2.35 6.95 -9.13
C HIS A 150 -0.84 6.73 -9.26
N ASP A 151 -0.37 5.48 -9.13
CA ASP A 151 1.06 5.20 -9.24
C ASP A 151 1.57 5.16 -10.70
N ASN A 152 2.89 4.99 -10.87
CA ASN A 152 3.54 4.94 -12.18
C ASN A 152 3.56 3.53 -12.81
N ASN A 153 2.62 2.65 -12.48
CA ASN A 153 2.56 1.33 -13.08
C ASN A 153 2.49 1.44 -14.63
N PRO A 154 3.16 0.57 -15.40
CA PRO A 154 3.10 0.59 -16.87
C PRO A 154 1.69 0.68 -17.44
N LYS A 155 0.68 0.08 -16.79
CA LYS A 155 -0.72 0.16 -17.22
C LYS A 155 -1.33 1.56 -17.04
N HIS A 156 -0.88 2.33 -16.05
CA HIS A 156 -1.33 3.70 -15.77
C HIS A 156 -0.67 4.71 -16.70
N THR A 157 0.58 4.45 -17.06
CA THR A 157 1.39 5.32 -17.92
C THR A 157 1.26 5.00 -19.42
N ALA A 158 0.48 3.97 -19.76
CA ALA A 158 0.18 3.55 -21.12
C ALA A 158 -0.50 4.68 -21.92
N LYS A 159 -0.25 4.70 -23.24
CA LYS A 159 -0.79 5.71 -24.16
C LYS A 159 -2.30 5.87 -24.04
N ARG A 160 -3.04 4.76 -24.05
CA ARG A 160 -4.52 4.72 -23.92
C ARG A 160 -5.00 5.44 -22.66
N THR A 161 -4.40 5.13 -21.51
CA THR A 161 -4.80 5.70 -20.23
C THR A 161 -4.46 7.19 -20.15
N LYS A 162 -3.27 7.60 -20.60
CA LYS A 162 -2.88 9.01 -20.67
C LYS A 162 -3.80 9.83 -21.60
N GLU A 163 -4.13 9.29 -22.77
CA GLU A 163 -5.05 9.93 -23.71
C GLU A 163 -6.46 10.09 -23.14
N TRP A 164 -6.95 9.07 -22.43
CA TRP A 164 -8.24 9.13 -21.75
C TRP A 164 -8.26 10.20 -20.66
N LEU A 165 -7.24 10.24 -19.78
CA LEU A 165 -7.10 11.24 -18.71
C LEU A 165 -7.08 12.67 -19.28
N ARG A 166 -6.30 12.87 -20.37
CA ARG A 166 -6.24 14.15 -21.09
C ARG A 166 -7.59 14.54 -21.68
N ARG A 167 -8.28 13.60 -22.35
CA ARG A 167 -9.60 13.84 -22.98
C ARG A 167 -10.66 14.22 -21.95
N LYS A 168 -10.61 13.64 -20.75
CA LYS A 168 -11.53 13.96 -19.64
C LYS A 168 -11.08 15.15 -18.79
N SER A 169 -9.97 15.80 -19.15
CA SER A 169 -9.39 16.95 -18.43
C SER A 169 -9.09 16.65 -16.95
N VAL A 170 -8.70 15.41 -16.65
CA VAL A 170 -8.32 14.98 -15.31
C VAL A 170 -6.89 15.45 -15.02
N HIS A 171 -6.70 16.19 -13.93
CA HIS A 171 -5.37 16.61 -13.48
C HIS A 171 -4.74 15.48 -12.69
N VAL A 172 -3.65 14.92 -13.22
CA VAL A 172 -2.91 13.83 -12.56
C VAL A 172 -1.83 14.42 -11.67
N LEU A 173 -1.81 14.02 -10.40
CA LEU A 173 -0.74 14.38 -9.46
C LEU A 173 0.55 13.66 -9.87
N GLU A 174 1.65 14.40 -9.99
CA GLU A 174 2.97 13.79 -10.20
C GLU A 174 3.28 12.83 -9.04
N TRP A 175 3.74 11.62 -9.33
CA TRP A 175 3.99 10.62 -8.29
C TRP A 175 5.41 10.06 -8.35
N PRO A 176 6.16 10.02 -7.24
CA PRO A 176 7.46 9.35 -7.22
C PRO A 176 7.30 7.83 -7.15
N SER A 177 8.02 7.10 -8.02
CA SER A 177 7.97 5.63 -8.05
C SER A 177 8.39 4.98 -6.71
N GLN A 178 7.84 3.79 -6.43
CA GLN A 178 8.09 3.03 -5.20
C GLN A 178 7.79 3.82 -3.92
N SER A 179 6.63 4.50 -3.89
CA SER A 179 6.21 5.34 -2.76
C SER A 179 4.84 4.98 -2.19
N PRO A 180 4.59 3.72 -1.83
CA PRO A 180 3.32 3.34 -1.19
C PRO A 180 3.13 4.06 0.15
N ASP A 181 4.22 4.34 0.87
CA ASP A 181 4.19 5.06 2.15
C ASP A 181 3.75 6.54 2.03
N LEU A 182 3.73 7.09 0.82
CA LEU A 182 3.19 8.42 0.56
C LEU A 182 1.70 8.38 0.18
N ASN A 183 1.16 7.21 -0.20
CA ASN A 183 -0.24 7.06 -0.60
C ASN A 183 -1.10 6.66 0.62
N PRO A 184 -1.95 7.56 1.15
CA PRO A 184 -2.73 7.28 2.35
C PRO A 184 -3.79 6.18 2.16
N ILE A 185 -4.12 5.78 0.92
CA ILE A 185 -5.05 4.67 0.69
C ILE A 185 -4.51 3.33 1.20
N GLU A 186 -3.19 3.19 1.33
CA GLU A 186 -2.56 1.99 1.91
C GLU A 186 -2.98 1.77 3.37
N HIS A 187 -3.27 2.85 4.10
CA HIS A 187 -3.85 2.75 5.44
C HIS A 187 -5.28 2.21 5.38
N LEU A 188 -6.11 2.68 4.44
CA LEU A 188 -7.47 2.18 4.25
C LEU A 188 -7.47 0.70 3.86
N TRP A 189 -6.55 0.28 2.99
CA TRP A 189 -6.40 -1.13 2.63
C TRP A 189 -5.98 -2.00 3.81
N LYS A 190 -5.14 -1.49 4.70
CA LYS A 190 -4.79 -2.19 5.92
C LYS A 190 -6.02 -2.38 6.81
N GLU A 191 -6.81 -1.33 7.05
CA GLU A 191 -8.04 -1.42 7.85
C GLU A 191 -9.04 -2.40 7.24
N LEU A 192 -9.28 -2.31 5.92
CA LEU A 192 -10.17 -3.24 5.22
C LEU A 192 -9.73 -4.70 5.38
N LYS A 193 -8.44 -4.99 5.23
CA LYS A 193 -7.89 -6.35 5.39
C LYS A 193 -7.89 -6.85 6.83
N MET A 194 -7.92 -5.96 7.82
CA MET A 194 -8.02 -6.35 9.24
C MET A 194 -9.47 -6.62 9.64
N ALA A 195 -10.44 -5.98 8.98
CA ALA A 195 -11.87 -6.18 9.21
C ALA A 195 -12.43 -7.44 8.52
N LEU A 196 -11.73 -7.98 7.51
CA LEU A 196 -12.06 -9.22 6.79
C LEU A 196 -11.36 -10.44 7.43
#